data_AF-A0A3R6W5R3-F1
#
_entry.id   AF-A0A3R6W5R3-F1
#
_cell.length_a   1.000
_cell.length_b   1.000
_cell.length_c   1.000
_cell.angle_alpha   90.00
_cell.angle_beta   90.00
_cell.angle_gamma   90.00
#
_symmetry.space_group_name_H-M   'P 1'
#
loop_
_entity.id
_entity.type
_entity.pdbx_description
1 polymer ?
#
loop_
_entity_poly.entity_id
_entity_poly.type
_entity_poly.pdbx_seq_one_letter_code
_entity_poly.pdbx_strand_id
1 'polypeptide(L)'
;SHGDAMVFVVSDANLKRYGIKPQDMARALAREPTVAAHAIFIASLADEAREVMTHLPQGKGHVCLNTADLPHVFQKIFKASVAQ
;
A
#
# COMPACT_ATOMS: atom_id res chain seq x y z
N SER A 1 18.73 4.59 -10.60
CA SER A 1 17.70 5.34 -11.34
C SER A 1 16.42 5.22 -10.56
N HIS A 2 15.83 6.34 -10.17
CA HIS A 2 14.49 6.35 -9.59
C HIS A 2 13.49 5.93 -10.67
N GLY A 3 12.49 5.17 -10.25
CA GLY A 3 11.42 4.76 -11.13
C GLY A 3 10.54 5.92 -11.54
N ASP A 4 10.49 6.24 -12.83
CA ASP A 4 9.48 7.14 -13.40
C ASP A 4 8.05 6.55 -13.29
N ALA A 5 7.93 5.30 -12.82
CA ALA A 5 6.67 4.58 -12.69
C ALA A 5 6.27 4.37 -11.22
N MET A 6 5.01 4.69 -10.93
CA MET A 6 4.33 4.39 -9.68
C MET A 6 3.20 3.40 -9.91
N VAL A 7 3.02 2.48 -8.97
CA VAL A 7 1.89 1.55 -8.95
C VAL A 7 1.18 1.66 -7.61
N PHE A 8 -0.13 1.83 -7.66
CA PHE A 8 -0.98 1.88 -6.49
C PHE A 8 -1.98 0.74 -6.55
N VAL A 9 -2.00 -0.08 -5.50
CA VAL A 9 -3.05 -1.08 -5.30
C VAL A 9 -4.00 -0.53 -4.25
N VAL A 10 -5.26 -0.35 -4.61
CA VAL A 10 -6.32 0.03 -3.67
C VAL A 10 -7.16 -1.20 -3.39
N SER A 11 -7.31 -1.58 -2.11
CA SER A 11 -7.96 -2.82 -1.69
C SER A 11 -8.79 -2.59 -0.44
N ASP A 12 -9.87 -3.33 -0.24
CA ASP A 12 -10.70 -3.32 0.97
C ASP A 12 -10.09 -4.12 2.15
N ALA A 13 -8.82 -4.52 2.04
CA ALA A 13 -8.05 -5.34 3.00
C ALA A 13 -8.48 -6.80 3.15
N ASN A 14 -9.45 -7.28 2.35
CA ASN A 14 -9.96 -8.65 2.43
C ASN A 14 -9.02 -9.73 1.83
N LEU A 15 -7.70 -9.59 1.93
CA LEU A 15 -6.71 -10.50 1.32
C LEU A 15 -6.92 -11.97 1.70
N LYS A 16 -7.22 -12.22 2.98
CA LYS A 16 -7.47 -13.55 3.53
C LYS A 16 -8.63 -14.25 2.83
N ARG A 17 -9.70 -13.51 2.50
CA ARG A 17 -10.89 -14.05 1.81
C ARG A 17 -10.56 -14.58 0.42
N TYR A 18 -9.55 -14.03 -0.23
CA TYR A 18 -9.08 -14.43 -1.56
C TYR A 18 -7.87 -15.37 -1.50
N GLY A 19 -7.47 -15.83 -0.32
CA GLY A 19 -6.29 -16.69 -0.16
C GLY A 19 -4.97 -16.00 -0.47
N ILE A 20 -4.94 -14.66 -0.50
CA ILE A 20 -3.73 -13.88 -0.74
C ILE A 20 -2.97 -13.74 0.58
N LYS A 21 -1.74 -14.25 0.63
CA LYS A 21 -0.91 -14.10 1.81
C LYS A 21 -0.30 -12.70 1.86
N PRO A 22 -0.25 -12.02 3.02
CA PRO A 22 0.40 -10.70 3.13
C PRO A 22 1.84 -10.67 2.60
N GLN A 23 2.58 -11.78 2.75
CA GLN A 23 3.95 -11.94 2.26
C GLN A 23 4.05 -11.94 0.73
N ASP A 24 3.02 -12.42 0.03
CA ASP A 24 2.97 -12.35 -1.43
C ASP A 24 2.82 -10.90 -1.91
N MET A 25 1.98 -10.12 -1.21
CA MET A 25 1.86 -8.69 -1.46
C MET A 25 3.16 -7.95 -1.13
N ALA A 26 3.82 -8.29 -0.01
CA ALA A 26 5.12 -7.72 0.35
C ALA A 26 6.18 -7.94 -0.74
N ARG A 27 6.29 -9.18 -1.26
CA ARG A 27 7.20 -9.46 -2.39
C ARG A 27 6.81 -8.68 -3.64
N ALA A 28 5.52 -8.61 -3.97
CA ALA A 28 5.06 -7.89 -5.16
C ALA A 28 5.40 -6.40 -5.10
N LEU A 29 5.20 -5.76 -3.94
CA LEU A 29 5.49 -4.35 -3.71
C LEU A 29 6.99 -4.01 -3.75
N ALA A 30 7.87 -5.00 -3.57
CA ALA A 30 9.32 -4.84 -3.60
C ALA A 30 9.98 -5.46 -4.85
N ARG A 31 9.19 -6.01 -5.79
CA ARG A 31 9.69 -6.83 -6.89
C ARG A 31 10.58 -6.08 -7.87
N GLU A 32 10.20 -4.85 -8.21
CA GLU A 32 10.90 -4.03 -9.20
C GLU A 32 11.47 -2.78 -8.52
N PRO A 33 12.81 -2.67 -8.35
CA PRO A 33 13.44 -1.52 -7.71
C PRO A 33 13.16 -0.19 -8.39
N THR A 34 12.89 -0.20 -9.71
CA THR A 34 12.54 0.98 -10.50
C THR A 34 11.03 1.29 -10.50
N VAL A 35 10.24 0.70 -9.59
CA VAL A 35 8.82 1.03 -9.46
C VAL A 35 8.50 1.37 -8.01
N ALA A 36 7.97 2.58 -7.81
CA ALA A 36 7.40 2.98 -6.53
C ALA A 36 6.01 2.36 -6.35
N ALA A 37 5.99 1.11 -5.87
CA ALA A 37 4.77 0.37 -5.59
C ALA A 37 4.27 0.58 -4.16
N HIS A 38 2.98 0.88 -4.01
CA HIS A 38 2.29 1.08 -2.74
C HIS A 38 0.93 0.37 -2.71
N ALA A 39 0.54 -0.13 -1.54
CA ALA A 39 -0.80 -0.65 -1.26
C ALA A 39 -1.54 0.30 -0.31
N ILE A 40 -2.79 0.64 -0.64
CA ILE A 40 -3.70 1.46 0.14
C ILE A 40 -4.91 0.61 0.50
N PHE A 41 -5.10 0.37 1.80
CA PHE A 41 -6.18 -0.43 2.33
C PHE A 41 -7.33 0.45 2.81
N ILE A 42 -8.48 0.33 2.15
CA ILE A 42 -9.75 0.96 2.50
C ILE A 42 -10.54 0.00 3.38
N ALA A 43 -10.28 -0.01 4.68
CA ALA A 43 -10.90 -0.97 5.59
C ALA A 43 -11.97 -0.33 6.48
N SER A 44 -13.13 -0.97 6.56
CA SER A 44 -14.15 -0.67 7.58
C SER A 44 -13.76 -1.19 8.97
N LEU A 45 -12.93 -2.24 9.01
CA LEU A 45 -12.38 -2.87 10.21
C LEU A 45 -10.86 -2.70 10.20
N ALA A 46 -10.36 -1.83 11.06
CA ALA A 46 -8.96 -1.42 11.05
C ALA A 46 -7.97 -2.56 11.39
N ASP A 47 -8.43 -3.68 11.94
CA ASP A 47 -7.56 -4.76 12.40
C ASP A 47 -7.02 -5.62 11.25
N GLU A 48 -7.81 -5.91 10.22
CA GLU A 48 -7.34 -6.68 9.06
C GLU A 48 -6.27 -5.93 8.27
N ALA A 49 -6.51 -4.64 8.03
CA ALA A 49 -5.51 -3.79 7.37
C ALA A 49 -4.22 -3.68 8.19
N ARG A 50 -4.32 -3.57 9.52
CA ARG A 50 -3.16 -3.54 10.42
C ARG A 50 -2.37 -4.85 10.39
N GLU A 51 -3.06 -6.00 10.40
CA GLU A 51 -2.40 -7.31 10.30
C GLU A 51 -1.64 -7.44 8.97
N VAL A 52 -2.24 -7.03 7.86
CA VAL A 52 -1.55 -7.04 6.57
C VAL A 52 -0.34 -6.11 6.60
N MET A 53 -0.50 -4.90 7.16
CA MET A 53 0.58 -3.90 7.23
C MET A 53 1.82 -4.40 7.97
N THR A 54 1.71 -5.24 9.00
CA THR A 54 2.88 -5.75 9.74
C THR A 54 3.83 -6.59 8.88
N HIS A 55 3.36 -7.06 7.73
CA HIS A 55 4.12 -7.87 6.79
C HIS A 55 4.68 -7.05 5.62
N LEU A 56 4.21 -5.81 5.41
CA LEU A 56 4.61 -5.01 4.26
C LEU A 56 5.92 -4.25 4.54
N PRO A 57 6.74 -3.98 3.50
CA PRO A 57 7.91 -3.15 3.67
C PRO A 57 7.51 -1.74 4.13
N GLN A 58 8.37 -1.13 4.94
CA GLN A 58 8.15 0.22 5.48
C GLN A 58 7.83 1.22 4.36
N GLY A 59 6.78 2.03 4.54
CA GLY A 59 6.36 3.05 3.58
C GLY A 59 5.61 2.53 2.34
N LYS A 60 5.49 1.20 2.16
CA LYS A 60 4.77 0.61 1.03
C LYS A 60 3.31 0.25 1.33
N GLY A 61 2.89 0.28 2.60
CA GLY A 61 1.50 0.06 3.02
C GLY A 61 0.87 1.30 3.66
N HIS A 62 -0.42 1.54 3.37
CA HIS A 62 -1.20 2.67 3.88
C HIS A 62 -2.61 2.22 4.25
N VAL A 63 -3.20 2.84 5.28
CA VAL A 63 -4.60 2.60 5.67
C VAL A 63 -5.42 3.88 5.47
N CYS A 64 -6.60 3.73 4.89
CA CYS A 64 -7.55 4.80 4.60
C CYS A 64 -8.92 4.39 5.14
N LEU A 65 -9.28 4.86 6.34
CA LEU A 65 -10.54 4.46 6.99
C LEU A 65 -11.77 5.15 6.38
N ASN A 66 -11.57 6.29 5.73
CA ASN A 66 -12.60 7.02 5.00
C ASN A 66 -12.13 7.27 3.57
N THR A 67 -12.91 6.83 2.59
CA THR A 67 -12.60 6.99 1.17
C THR A 67 -12.45 8.45 0.74
N ALA A 68 -13.08 9.40 1.45
CA ALA A 68 -12.89 10.83 1.23
C ALA A 68 -11.46 11.31 1.53
N ASP A 69 -10.69 10.56 2.34
CA ASP A 69 -9.30 10.87 2.67
C ASP A 69 -8.30 10.29 1.65
N LEU A 70 -8.76 9.48 0.71
CA LEU A 70 -7.90 8.85 -0.28
C LEU A 70 -7.05 9.86 -1.07
N PRO A 71 -7.57 11.03 -1.52
CA PRO A 71 -6.74 12.06 -2.14
C PRO A 71 -5.59 12.55 -1.23
N HIS A 72 -5.84 12.67 0.08
CA HIS A 72 -4.81 13.07 1.04
C HIS A 72 -3.75 11.99 1.24
N VAL A 73 -4.13 10.70 1.20
CA VAL A 73 -3.18 9.57 1.24
C VAL A 73 -2.26 9.63 0.03
N PHE A 74 -2.80 9.80 -1.18
CA PHE A 74 -1.99 9.96 -2.40
C PHE A 74 -1.03 11.15 -2.29
N GLN A 75 -1.50 12.33 -1.87
CA GLN A 75 -0.65 13.50 -1.70
C GLN A 75 0.53 13.26 -0.75
N LYS A 76 0.30 12.54 0.36
CA LYS A 76 1.37 12.18 1.30
C LYS A 76 2.41 11.28 0.63
N ILE A 77 1.98 10.29 -0.13
CA ILE A 77 2.88 9.37 -0.85
C ILE A 77 3.70 10.13 -1.89
N PHE A 78 3.06 10.96 -2.72
CA PHE A 78 3.76 11.77 -3.72
C PHE A 78 4.79 12.71 -3.10
N LYS A 79 4.43 13.42 -2.02
CA LYS A 79 5.37 14.30 -1.30
C LYS A 79 6.57 13.54 -0.75
N ALA A 80 6.36 12.36 -0.19
CA ALA A 80 7.44 11.53 0.33
C ALA A 80 8.38 11.02 -0.77
N SER A 81 7.84 10.69 -1.96
CA SER A 81 8.64 10.21 -3.10
C SER A 81 9.47 11.30 -3.78
N VAL A 82 9.06 12.57 -3.68
CA VAL A 82 9.83 13.71 -4.23
C VAL A 82 10.92 14.17 -3.26
N ALA A 83 10.78 13.87 -1.97
CA ALA A 83 11.71 14.26 -0.92
C ALA A 83 12.86 13.26 -0.69
N GLN A 84 12.97 12.20 -1.49
CA GLN A 84 13.96 11.12 -1.38
C GLN A 84 14.93 11.09 -2.56
#